data_AF-E9Q1F7-F1
#
_entry.id   AF-E9Q1F7-F1
#
_cell.length_a   1.000
_cell.length_b   1.000
_cell.length_c   1.000
_cell.angle_alpha   90.00
_cell.angle_beta   90.00
_cell.angle_gamma   90.00
#
_symmetry.space_group_name_H-M   'P 1'
#
loop_
_entity.id
_entity.type
_entity.pdbx_description
1 polymer ?
#
loop_
_entity_poly.entity_id
_entity_poly.type
_entity_poly.pdbx_seq_one_letter_code
_entity_poly.pdbx_strand_id
1 'polypeptide(L)'
;MSPEMAEESCKCNGWKNPNPSPTPPRGDLQQIIVSLTESCRSCSHALAAHVSHLENVSEEEMDRLLGIVLDVEYLFTCVHKEEDADTKQVYFYLFKLLRKSILQRGKPVVEGSLEKKPPFEKPSIEQGVNNFVQYKFSHLPSKERQTTIELAKMFLNRINYWHLEAPSQRRLRSPNDDISGYKENYTRWLCYCNVPQFCDSLPRYETTKVF
;
A
#
# COMPACT_ATOMS: atom_id res chain seq x y z
N MET A 1 10.48 -44.47 -6.27
CA MET A 1 10.40 -43.21 -5.51
C MET A 1 8.98 -42.71 -5.62
N SER A 2 8.24 -42.73 -4.51
CA SER A 2 6.81 -42.42 -4.44
C SER A 2 6.56 -40.92 -4.68
N PRO A 3 5.47 -40.51 -5.35
CA PRO A 3 5.17 -39.10 -5.62
C PRO A 3 4.99 -38.24 -4.36
N GLU A 4 4.55 -38.84 -3.26
CA GLU A 4 4.22 -38.16 -2.00
C GLU A 4 5.45 -37.52 -1.31
N MET A 5 6.66 -38.07 -1.49
CA MET A 5 7.87 -37.48 -0.90
C MET A 5 8.32 -36.18 -1.58
N ALA A 6 7.82 -35.86 -2.78
CA ALA A 6 8.17 -34.62 -3.47
C ALA A 6 7.35 -33.42 -2.96
N GLU A 7 6.15 -33.66 -2.41
CA GLU A 7 5.21 -32.60 -2.01
C GLU A 7 5.71 -31.76 -0.83
N GLU A 8 6.33 -32.37 0.19
CA GLU A 8 6.84 -31.65 1.38
C GLU A 8 8.05 -30.73 1.09
N SER A 9 8.73 -30.92 -0.04
CA SER A 9 9.93 -30.14 -0.41
C SER A 9 9.67 -28.96 -1.36
N CYS A 10 8.41 -28.79 -1.79
CA CYS A 10 8.05 -27.86 -2.84
C CYS A 10 8.11 -26.39 -2.38
N LYS A 11 8.85 -25.54 -3.12
CA LYS A 11 9.01 -24.09 -2.85
C LYS A 11 8.12 -23.21 -3.74
N CYS A 12 7.03 -23.77 -4.28
CA CYS A 12 6.13 -23.03 -5.16
C CYS A 12 5.33 -22.00 -4.35
N ASN A 13 5.39 -20.72 -4.77
CA ASN A 13 4.70 -19.61 -4.10
C ASN A 13 3.51 -19.09 -4.92
N GLY A 14 2.88 -19.94 -5.75
CA GLY A 14 1.74 -19.56 -6.55
C GLY A 14 1.57 -20.44 -7.78
N TRP A 15 0.34 -20.89 -8.01
CA TRP A 15 -0.03 -21.65 -9.18
C TRP A 15 0.18 -20.80 -10.45
N LYS A 16 0.76 -21.39 -11.50
CA LYS A 16 0.90 -20.75 -12.81
C LYS A 16 0.15 -21.57 -13.84
N ASN A 17 -0.72 -20.90 -14.59
CA ASN A 17 -1.51 -21.54 -15.64
C ASN A 17 -0.59 -22.24 -16.67
N PRO A 18 -0.75 -23.56 -16.90
CA PRO A 18 0.01 -24.29 -17.91
C PRO A 18 -0.30 -23.79 -19.33
N ASN A 19 -1.52 -23.28 -19.56
CA ASN A 19 -2.01 -22.73 -20.82
C ASN A 19 -2.18 -21.21 -20.67
N PRO A 20 -1.09 -20.42 -20.69
CA PRO A 20 -1.19 -18.97 -20.56
C PRO A 20 -2.00 -18.39 -21.72
N SER A 21 -2.87 -17.41 -21.43
CA SER A 21 -3.55 -16.64 -22.46
C SER A 21 -2.52 -16.01 -23.41
N PRO A 22 -2.80 -15.99 -24.73
CA PRO A 22 -1.92 -15.32 -25.68
C PRO A 22 -1.76 -13.85 -25.29
N THR A 23 -0.52 -13.36 -25.32
CA THR A 23 -0.18 -11.94 -25.14
C THR A 23 -0.05 -11.31 -26.52
N PRO A 24 -0.80 -10.25 -26.89
CA PRO A 24 -1.73 -9.46 -26.07
C PRO A 24 -3.11 -10.13 -25.86
N PRO A 25 -3.81 -9.78 -24.77
CA PRO A 25 -5.13 -10.33 -24.47
C PRO A 25 -6.11 -9.96 -25.59
N ARG A 26 -6.71 -10.97 -26.24
CA ARG A 26 -7.82 -10.75 -27.17
C ARG A 26 -9.00 -10.20 -26.35
N GLY A 27 -9.65 -9.15 -26.85
CA GLY A 27 -10.60 -8.30 -26.12
C GLY A 27 -11.89 -8.96 -25.61
N ASP A 28 -11.98 -10.29 -25.60
CA ASP A 28 -13.08 -11.01 -24.98
C ASP A 28 -12.62 -11.53 -23.61
N LEU A 29 -13.26 -11.03 -22.54
CA LEU A 29 -13.20 -11.61 -21.20
C LEU A 29 -13.84 -13.01 -21.22
N GLN A 30 -13.21 -13.97 -21.91
CA GLN A 30 -13.55 -15.37 -21.72
C GLN A 30 -13.16 -15.71 -20.29
N GLN A 31 -14.16 -16.01 -19.46
CA GLN A 31 -13.91 -16.65 -18.17
C GLN A 31 -13.11 -17.92 -18.45
N ILE A 32 -11.83 -17.89 -18.13
CA ILE A 32 -10.99 -19.08 -18.18
C ILE A 32 -11.46 -19.94 -17.02
N ILE A 33 -12.31 -20.93 -17.31
CA ILE A 33 -12.72 -21.93 -16.33
C ILE A 33 -11.51 -22.84 -16.13
N VAL A 34 -10.78 -22.60 -15.05
CA VAL A 34 -9.63 -23.42 -14.64
C VAL A 34 -10.14 -24.56 -13.76
N SER A 35 -9.75 -25.80 -14.08
CA SER A 35 -10.08 -26.95 -13.24
C SER A 35 -9.13 -27.07 -12.04
N LEU A 36 -9.64 -27.48 -10.89
CA LEU A 36 -8.83 -27.78 -9.68
C LEU A 36 -7.78 -28.88 -9.92
N THR A 37 -7.98 -29.70 -10.95
CA THR A 37 -7.06 -30.78 -11.35
C THR A 37 -5.90 -30.31 -12.23
N GLU A 38 -5.90 -29.06 -12.72
CA GLU A 38 -4.84 -28.57 -13.59
C GLU A 38 -3.50 -28.43 -12.87
N SER A 39 -2.45 -28.98 -13.47
CA SER A 39 -1.09 -28.95 -12.95
C SER A 39 -0.43 -27.58 -13.14
N CYS A 40 0.15 -27.07 -12.06
CA CYS A 40 0.95 -25.85 -12.06
C CYS A 40 2.15 -25.97 -13.00
N ARG A 41 2.38 -24.98 -13.86
CA ARG A 41 3.55 -24.94 -14.76
C ARG A 41 4.91 -24.96 -14.04
N SER A 42 4.96 -24.56 -12.76
CA SER A 42 6.22 -24.41 -12.02
C SER A 42 6.60 -25.63 -11.17
N CYS A 43 5.61 -26.29 -10.56
CA CYS A 43 5.85 -27.44 -9.66
C CYS A 43 5.06 -28.70 -10.03
N SER A 44 4.25 -28.64 -11.09
CA SER A 44 3.40 -29.74 -11.57
C SER A 44 2.31 -30.22 -10.60
N HIS A 45 2.23 -29.71 -9.38
CA HIS A 45 1.13 -29.99 -8.45
C HIS A 45 -0.19 -29.40 -8.95
N ALA A 46 -1.30 -30.06 -8.63
CA ALA A 46 -2.64 -29.61 -8.97
C ALA A 46 -2.96 -28.24 -8.35
N LEU A 47 -3.86 -27.47 -8.98
CA LEU A 47 -4.39 -26.23 -8.40
C LEU A 47 -5.00 -26.47 -7.02
N ALA A 48 -5.71 -27.58 -6.83
CA ALA A 48 -6.26 -27.99 -5.53
C ALA A 48 -5.22 -27.95 -4.39
N ALA A 49 -3.98 -28.38 -4.64
CA ALA A 49 -2.91 -28.36 -3.63
C ALA A 49 -2.46 -26.93 -3.27
N HIS A 50 -2.67 -25.95 -4.16
CA HIS A 50 -2.31 -24.55 -3.91
C HIS A 50 -3.42 -23.80 -3.14
N VAL A 51 -4.69 -24.19 -3.31
CA VAL A 51 -5.84 -23.48 -2.74
C VAL A 51 -6.56 -24.25 -1.65
N SER A 52 -6.12 -25.47 -1.30
CA SER A 52 -6.72 -26.30 -0.24
C SER A 52 -6.87 -25.55 1.09
N HIS A 53 -5.91 -24.69 1.42
CA HIS A 53 -5.94 -23.86 2.62
C HIS A 53 -7.04 -22.78 2.63
N LEU A 54 -7.74 -22.58 1.50
CA LEU A 54 -8.84 -21.62 1.32
C LEU A 54 -10.24 -22.28 1.40
N GLU A 55 -10.33 -23.62 1.40
CA GLU A 55 -11.62 -24.34 1.30
C GLU A 55 -12.59 -24.02 2.45
N ASN A 56 -12.06 -23.78 3.66
CA ASN A 56 -12.84 -23.51 4.87
C ASN A 56 -12.64 -22.08 5.42
N VAL A 57 -12.22 -21.15 4.56
CA VAL A 57 -12.02 -19.74 4.92
C VAL A 57 -13.37 -19.01 4.86
N SER A 58 -13.60 -18.06 5.79
CA SER A 58 -14.83 -17.25 5.78
C SER A 58 -14.89 -16.35 4.54
N GLU A 59 -16.11 -15.98 4.14
CA GLU A 59 -16.33 -15.05 3.03
C GLU A 59 -15.62 -13.70 3.26
N GLU A 60 -15.68 -13.16 4.49
CA GLU A 60 -14.98 -11.93 4.87
C GLU A 60 -13.45 -12.02 4.64
N GLU A 61 -12.84 -13.16 4.97
CA GLU A 61 -11.41 -13.36 4.77
C GLU A 61 -11.07 -13.60 3.30
N MET A 62 -11.98 -14.22 2.52
CA MET A 62 -11.85 -14.34 1.07
C MET A 62 -11.87 -12.96 0.40
N ASP A 63 -12.85 -12.11 0.75
CA ASP A 63 -12.96 -10.74 0.26
C ASP A 63 -11.73 -9.91 0.63
N ARG A 64 -11.23 -10.07 1.85
CA ARG A 64 -9.98 -9.42 2.28
C ARG A 64 -8.78 -9.84 1.43
N LEU A 65 -8.64 -11.14 1.15
CA LEU A 65 -7.54 -11.64 0.31
C LEU A 65 -7.66 -11.15 -1.14
N LEU A 66 -8.88 -11.12 -1.69
CA LEU A 66 -9.15 -10.57 -3.01
C LEU A 66 -8.84 -9.06 -3.09
N GLY A 67 -9.18 -8.29 -2.06
CA GLY A 67 -8.78 -6.88 -1.95
C GLY A 67 -7.27 -6.69 -2.03
N ILE A 68 -6.49 -7.53 -1.31
CA ILE A 68 -5.02 -7.49 -1.38
C ILE A 68 -4.52 -7.86 -2.79
N VAL A 69 -5.17 -8.81 -3.49
CA VAL A 69 -4.80 -9.16 -4.87
C VAL A 69 -4.99 -7.97 -5.81
N LEU A 70 -6.11 -7.25 -5.72
CA LEU A 70 -6.36 -6.04 -6.51
C LEU A 70 -5.31 -4.95 -6.22
N ASP A 71 -4.97 -4.75 -4.96
CA ASP A 71 -3.93 -3.81 -4.55
C ASP A 71 -2.54 -4.19 -5.09
N VAL A 72 -2.22 -5.50 -5.13
CA VAL A 72 -0.97 -6.01 -5.74
C VAL A 72 -0.93 -5.71 -7.23
N GLU A 73 -2.02 -5.92 -7.96
CA GLU A 73 -2.11 -5.62 -9.39
C GLU A 73 -1.98 -4.11 -9.67
N TYR A 74 -2.62 -3.29 -8.85
CA TYR A 74 -2.53 -1.85 -8.94
C TYR A 74 -1.10 -1.36 -8.67
N LEU A 75 -0.48 -1.78 -7.56
CA LEU A 75 0.90 -1.43 -7.23
C LEU A 75 1.89 -1.93 -8.28
N PHE A 76 1.67 -3.12 -8.86
CA PHE A 76 2.50 -3.60 -9.95
C PHE A 76 2.46 -2.64 -11.15
N THR A 77 1.29 -2.11 -11.49
CA THR A 77 1.13 -1.09 -12.52
C THR A 77 1.86 0.21 -12.15
N CYS A 78 1.72 0.67 -10.90
CA CYS A 78 2.44 1.84 -10.38
C CYS A 78 3.96 1.68 -10.49
N VAL A 79 4.53 0.53 -10.09
CA VAL A 79 5.97 0.25 -10.19
C VAL A 79 6.48 0.35 -11.63
N HIS A 80 5.69 -0.09 -12.62
CA HIS A 80 6.09 -0.04 -14.03
C HIS A 80 6.00 1.36 -14.62
N LYS A 81 5.03 2.16 -14.17
CA LYS A 81 4.85 3.55 -14.62
C LYS A 81 5.74 4.56 -13.89
N GLU A 82 6.20 4.24 -12.69
CA GLU A 82 6.97 5.16 -11.85
C GLU A 82 8.39 5.36 -12.39
N GLU A 83 8.76 6.64 -12.50
CA GLU A 83 10.05 7.11 -13.02
C GLU A 83 11.01 7.47 -11.88
N ASP A 84 10.51 8.02 -10.77
CA ASP A 84 11.35 8.37 -9.63
C ASP A 84 11.84 7.12 -8.91
N ALA A 85 13.16 6.98 -8.78
CA ALA A 85 13.78 5.79 -8.21
C ALA A 85 13.42 5.57 -6.74
N ASP A 86 13.28 6.65 -5.96
CA ASP A 86 12.96 6.58 -4.54
C ASP A 86 11.49 6.15 -4.35
N THR A 87 10.56 6.74 -5.09
CA THR A 87 9.14 6.34 -5.10
C THR A 87 8.96 4.90 -5.57
N LYS A 88 9.61 4.53 -6.67
CA LYS A 88 9.55 3.19 -7.26
C LYS A 88 10.02 2.12 -6.28
N GLN A 89 11.07 2.40 -5.51
CA GLN A 89 11.57 1.48 -4.49
C GLN A 89 10.53 1.24 -3.39
N VAL A 90 9.80 2.28 -2.97
CA VAL A 90 8.73 2.16 -1.97
C VAL A 90 7.55 1.36 -2.53
N TYR A 91 7.10 1.65 -3.74
CA TYR A 91 6.03 0.86 -4.39
C TYR A 91 6.42 -0.61 -4.54
N PHE A 92 7.66 -0.90 -4.93
CA PHE A 92 8.15 -2.28 -5.05
C PHE A 92 8.24 -2.97 -3.69
N TYR A 93 8.60 -2.25 -2.62
CA TYR A 93 8.56 -2.77 -1.26
C TYR A 93 7.13 -3.14 -0.83
N LEU A 94 6.16 -2.25 -1.03
CA LEU A 94 4.76 -2.50 -0.66
C LEU A 94 4.15 -3.63 -1.49
N PHE A 95 4.46 -3.69 -2.79
CA PHE A 95 4.09 -4.81 -3.65
C PHE A 95 4.56 -6.17 -3.08
N LYS A 96 5.84 -6.25 -2.66
CA LYS A 96 6.38 -7.46 -2.03
C LYS A 96 5.71 -7.77 -0.69
N LEU A 97 5.42 -6.75 0.11
CA LEU A 97 4.74 -6.88 1.40
C LEU A 97 3.35 -7.50 1.21
N LEU A 98 2.52 -6.93 0.34
CA LEU A 98 1.17 -7.41 0.08
C LEU A 98 1.18 -8.84 -0.49
N ARG A 99 2.09 -9.13 -1.42
CA ARG A 99 2.24 -10.50 -1.95
C ARG A 99 2.62 -11.51 -0.85
N LYS A 100 3.49 -11.13 0.08
CA LYS A 100 3.83 -11.95 1.26
C LYS A 100 2.63 -12.13 2.18
N SER A 101 1.82 -11.08 2.37
CA SER A 101 0.60 -11.12 3.18
C SER A 101 -0.45 -12.09 2.64
N ILE A 102 -0.61 -12.19 1.31
CA ILE A 102 -1.47 -13.21 0.68
C ILE A 102 -0.94 -14.61 1.00
N LEU A 103 0.35 -14.86 0.76
CA LEU A 103 0.97 -16.18 0.96
C LEU A 103 0.91 -16.66 2.41
N GLN A 104 1.01 -15.73 3.37
CA GLN A 104 1.00 -16.04 4.79
C GLN A 104 -0.39 -15.86 5.44
N ARG A 105 -1.39 -15.41 4.68
CA ARG A 105 -2.70 -14.93 5.18
C ARG A 105 -2.57 -13.92 6.34
N GLY A 106 -1.49 -13.14 6.33
CA GLY A 106 -1.20 -12.13 7.34
C GLY A 106 -1.87 -10.79 7.01
N LYS A 107 -2.01 -9.94 8.02
CA LYS A 107 -2.28 -8.51 7.78
C LYS A 107 -0.99 -7.83 7.30
N PRO A 108 -1.05 -6.98 6.25
CA PRO A 108 0.14 -6.29 5.79
C PRO A 108 0.56 -5.25 6.83
N VAL A 109 1.74 -5.44 7.40
CA VAL A 109 2.34 -4.50 8.34
C VAL A 109 3.67 -4.06 7.76
N VAL A 110 3.84 -2.75 7.63
CA VAL A 110 5.11 -2.16 7.21
C VAL A 110 6.18 -2.48 8.27
N GLU A 111 7.15 -3.30 7.89
CA GLU A 111 8.29 -3.80 8.70
C GLU A 111 9.62 -3.25 8.15
N GLY A 112 10.60 -2.95 9.01
CA GLY A 112 11.98 -2.63 8.60
C GLY A 112 12.55 -1.34 9.21
N SER A 113 13.58 -0.78 8.56
CA SER A 113 14.35 0.42 8.97
C SER A 113 13.55 1.70 9.14
N LEU A 114 12.23 1.67 8.87
CA LEU A 114 11.26 2.62 9.39
C LEU A 114 10.95 2.24 10.84
N GLU A 115 11.96 2.29 11.72
CA GLU A 115 11.90 1.74 13.09
C GLU A 115 10.79 2.35 13.96
N LYS A 116 10.29 3.53 13.57
CA LYS A 116 9.19 4.22 14.22
C LYS A 116 7.91 4.04 13.42
N LYS A 117 6.93 3.37 14.03
CA LYS A 117 5.53 3.42 13.61
C LYS A 117 4.96 4.81 13.89
N PRO A 118 3.93 5.26 13.15
CA PRO A 118 3.24 6.51 13.47
C PRO A 118 2.71 6.51 14.92
N PRO A 119 2.70 7.66 15.62
CA PRO A 119 3.08 9.00 15.14
C PRO A 119 4.60 9.23 15.12
N PHE A 120 5.07 10.00 14.13
CA PHE A 120 6.48 10.31 13.91
C PHE A 120 6.94 11.56 14.66
N GLU A 121 6.05 12.54 14.82
CA GLU A 121 6.33 13.80 15.51
C GLU A 121 5.15 14.21 16.42
N LYS A 122 5.46 14.96 17.48
CA LYS A 122 4.48 15.58 18.37
C LYS A 122 4.98 16.97 18.79
N PRO A 123 4.10 18.00 18.84
CA PRO A 123 2.69 17.97 18.44
C PRO A 123 2.53 17.77 16.93
N SER A 124 1.43 17.12 16.51
CA SER A 124 1.14 16.91 15.10
C SER A 124 0.80 18.23 14.38
N ILE A 125 0.79 18.21 13.05
CA ILE A 125 0.36 19.35 12.24
C ILE A 125 -1.07 19.80 12.63
N GLU A 126 -2.00 18.86 12.80
CA GLU A 126 -3.37 19.16 13.23
C GLU A 126 -3.40 19.90 14.57
N GLN A 127 -2.63 19.42 15.56
CA GLN A 127 -2.54 20.08 16.85
C GLN A 127 -1.87 21.46 16.74
N GLY A 128 -0.83 21.59 15.93
CA GLY A 128 -0.17 22.87 15.66
C GLY A 128 -1.11 23.90 15.05
N VAL A 129 -1.92 23.50 14.06
CA VAL A 129 -2.93 24.36 13.43
C VAL A 129 -4.04 24.73 14.42
N ASN A 130 -4.52 23.78 15.22
CA ASN A 130 -5.53 24.05 16.25
C ASN A 130 -5.01 25.06 17.30
N ASN A 131 -3.77 24.87 17.76
CA ASN A 131 -3.11 25.80 18.68
C ASN A 131 -2.97 27.19 18.05
N PHE A 132 -2.56 27.27 16.77
CA PHE A 132 -2.48 28.53 16.04
C PHE A 132 -3.83 29.25 15.98
N VAL A 133 -4.90 28.52 15.66
CA VAL A 133 -6.25 29.12 15.56
C VAL A 133 -6.70 29.68 16.92
N GLN A 134 -6.53 28.90 17.99
CA GLN A 134 -6.88 29.34 19.34
C GLN A 134 -6.05 30.55 19.78
N TYR A 135 -4.73 30.49 19.56
CA TYR A 135 -3.82 31.55 19.99
C TYR A 135 -4.08 32.86 19.24
N LYS A 136 -4.27 32.80 17.92
CA LYS A 136 -4.42 34.01 17.10
C LYS A 136 -5.84 34.56 17.04
N PHE A 137 -6.87 33.73 17.08
CA PHE A 137 -8.23 34.14 16.72
C PHE A 137 -9.27 33.91 17.82
N SER A 138 -8.86 33.56 19.04
CA SER A 138 -9.76 33.41 20.19
C SER A 138 -10.57 34.67 20.49
N HIS A 139 -9.97 35.85 20.29
CA HIS A 139 -10.58 37.15 20.53
C HIS A 139 -11.67 37.54 19.52
N LEU A 140 -11.76 36.85 18.38
CA LEU A 140 -12.74 37.18 17.34
C LEU A 140 -14.18 36.89 17.79
N PRO A 141 -15.18 37.62 17.26
CA PRO A 141 -16.58 37.29 17.41
C PRO A 141 -16.89 35.86 16.94
N SER A 142 -17.93 35.25 17.52
CA SER A 142 -18.26 33.83 17.28
C SER A 142 -18.33 33.44 15.79
N LYS A 143 -18.95 34.28 14.96
CA LYS A 143 -19.11 34.03 13.52
C LYS A 143 -17.76 33.97 12.79
N GLU A 144 -16.88 34.95 13.02
CA GLU A 144 -15.56 35.03 12.36
C GLU A 144 -14.62 33.93 12.86
N ARG A 145 -14.68 33.62 14.17
CA ARG A 145 -13.95 32.50 14.75
C ARG A 145 -14.39 31.17 14.13
N GLN A 146 -15.70 30.97 13.93
CA GLN A 146 -16.23 29.79 13.27
C GLN A 146 -15.72 29.68 11.81
N THR A 147 -15.76 30.77 11.04
CA THR A 147 -15.17 30.80 9.69
C THR A 147 -13.69 30.42 9.72
N THR A 148 -12.93 30.92 10.70
CA THR A 148 -11.51 30.60 10.83
C THR A 148 -11.26 29.12 11.12
N ILE A 149 -12.08 28.52 11.99
CA ILE A 149 -12.04 27.07 12.29
C ILE A 149 -12.34 26.25 11.03
N GLU A 150 -13.32 26.67 10.22
CA GLU A 150 -13.66 25.98 8.97
C GLU A 150 -12.54 26.07 7.93
N LEU A 151 -11.91 27.24 7.78
CA LEU A 151 -10.74 27.40 6.91
C LEU A 151 -9.56 26.53 7.38
N ALA A 152 -9.32 26.43 8.69
CA ALA A 152 -8.29 25.57 9.24
C ALA A 152 -8.57 24.08 8.95
N LYS A 153 -9.83 23.63 9.07
CA LYS A 153 -10.24 22.28 8.68
C LYS A 153 -10.03 22.03 7.18
N MET A 154 -10.39 22.99 6.33
CA MET A 154 -10.14 22.90 4.89
C MET A 154 -8.65 22.80 4.57
N PHE A 155 -7.81 23.58 5.25
CA PHE A 155 -6.35 23.53 5.11
C PHE A 155 -5.77 22.17 5.51
N LEU A 156 -6.15 21.65 6.69
CA LEU A 156 -5.72 20.32 7.15
C LEU A 156 -6.17 19.22 6.18
N ASN A 157 -7.41 19.30 5.71
CA ASN A 157 -7.92 18.37 4.69
C ASN A 157 -7.07 18.43 3.41
N ARG A 158 -6.68 19.63 2.95
CA ARG A 158 -5.79 19.75 1.77
C ARG A 158 -4.43 19.11 2.01
N ILE A 159 -3.84 19.21 3.19
CA ILE A 159 -2.57 18.55 3.52
C ILE A 159 -2.70 17.02 3.44
N ASN A 160 -3.80 16.44 3.92
CA ASN A 160 -4.02 14.99 3.91
C ASN A 160 -4.07 14.37 2.50
N TYR A 161 -4.43 15.17 1.48
CA TYR A 161 -4.49 14.74 0.07
C TYR A 161 -3.41 15.38 -0.80
N TRP A 162 -2.49 16.14 -0.20
CA TRP A 162 -1.42 16.78 -0.95
C TRP A 162 -0.37 15.73 -1.36
N HIS A 163 -0.02 15.71 -2.65
CA HIS A 163 1.09 14.89 -3.14
C HIS A 163 2.41 15.60 -2.87
N LEU A 164 3.22 15.04 -1.97
CA LEU A 164 4.57 15.54 -1.73
C LEU A 164 5.44 15.34 -2.98
N GLU A 165 6.34 16.29 -3.21
CA GLU A 165 7.33 16.22 -4.29
C GLU A 165 8.23 14.99 -4.11
N ALA A 166 8.64 14.38 -5.21
CA ALA A 166 9.60 13.27 -5.13
C ALA A 166 10.96 13.77 -4.60
N PRO A 167 11.76 12.94 -3.89
CA PRO A 167 13.05 13.36 -3.37
C PRO A 167 14.03 13.88 -4.45
N SER A 168 13.95 13.35 -5.68
CA SER A 168 14.70 13.86 -6.82
C SER A 168 14.34 15.32 -7.16
N GLN A 169 13.04 15.63 -7.21
CA GLN A 169 12.52 16.97 -7.46
C GLN A 169 12.87 17.93 -6.32
N ARG A 170 12.71 17.49 -5.06
CA ARG A 170 13.06 18.30 -3.88
C ARG A 170 14.54 18.67 -3.86
N ARG A 171 15.42 17.74 -4.24
CA ARG A 171 16.86 17.98 -4.34
C ARG A 171 17.22 19.03 -5.38
N LEU A 172 16.53 19.06 -6.52
CA LEU A 172 16.73 20.07 -7.55
C LEU A 172 16.24 21.45 -7.07
N ARG A 173 15.10 21.49 -6.38
CA ARG A 173 14.48 22.75 -5.91
C ARG A 173 15.20 23.35 -4.70
N SER A 174 15.70 22.51 -3.78
CA SER A 174 16.37 22.93 -2.56
C SER A 174 17.63 22.10 -2.29
N PRO A 175 18.75 22.37 -2.98
CA PRO A 175 19.97 21.56 -2.88
C PRO A 175 20.63 21.55 -1.48
N ASN A 176 20.35 22.56 -0.65
CA ASN A 176 20.91 22.71 0.69
C ASN A 176 20.04 22.09 1.79
N ASP A 177 18.84 21.58 1.47
CA ASP A 177 17.96 20.92 2.45
C ASP A 177 18.56 19.58 2.92
N ASP A 178 18.14 19.12 4.10
CA ASP A 178 18.39 17.74 4.52
C ASP A 178 17.57 16.76 3.67
N ILE A 179 18.14 16.37 2.52
CA ILE A 179 17.52 15.43 1.59
C ILE A 179 17.37 14.04 2.20
N SER A 180 18.25 13.66 3.14
CA SER A 180 18.16 12.35 3.81
C SER A 180 16.95 12.29 4.72
N GLY A 181 16.78 13.29 5.59
CA GLY A 181 15.60 13.41 6.45
C GLY A 181 14.32 13.56 5.65
N TYR A 182 14.35 14.32 4.55
CA TYR A 182 13.21 14.41 3.63
C TYR A 182 12.83 13.06 3.04
N LYS A 183 13.79 12.29 2.52
CA LYS A 183 13.55 10.97 1.92
C LYS A 183 12.97 9.99 2.93
N GLU A 184 13.41 10.03 4.19
CA GLU A 184 12.84 9.21 5.26
C GLU A 184 11.36 9.56 5.51
N ASN A 185 11.04 10.86 5.64
CA ASN A 185 9.66 11.31 5.82
C ASN A 185 8.78 11.08 4.59
N TYR A 186 9.33 11.21 3.39
CA TYR A 186 8.65 10.89 2.14
C TYR A 186 8.28 9.40 2.08
N THR A 187 9.21 8.53 2.48
CA THR A 187 8.97 7.08 2.56
C THR A 187 7.87 6.76 3.58
N ARG A 188 7.92 7.37 4.78
CA ARG A 188 6.86 7.24 5.79
C ARG A 188 5.50 7.69 5.25
N TRP A 189 5.46 8.85 4.60
CA TRP A 189 4.24 9.40 4.01
C TRP A 189 3.67 8.48 2.93
N LEU A 190 4.49 7.93 2.04
CA LEU A 190 4.04 6.95 1.05
C LEU A 190 3.43 5.71 1.72
N CYS A 191 4.16 5.09 2.66
CA CYS A 191 3.75 3.84 3.30
C CYS A 191 2.49 3.96 4.17
N TYR A 192 2.33 5.06 4.90
CA TYR A 192 1.29 5.18 5.93
C TYR A 192 0.17 6.16 5.57
N CYS A 193 0.37 7.06 4.60
CA CYS A 193 -0.58 8.13 4.31
C CYS A 193 -1.06 8.15 2.85
N ASN A 194 -0.17 8.03 1.86
CA ASN A 194 -0.51 8.21 0.46
C ASN A 194 -0.94 6.91 -0.24
N VAL A 195 -0.13 5.85 -0.18
CA VAL A 195 -0.48 4.56 -0.81
C VAL A 195 -1.75 3.95 -0.20
N PRO A 196 -1.95 3.99 1.13
CA PRO A 196 -3.20 3.53 1.73
C PRO A 196 -4.46 4.30 1.30
N GLN A 197 -4.36 5.37 0.51
CA GLN A 197 -5.54 6.04 -0.06
C GLN A 197 -6.13 5.29 -1.25
N PHE A 198 -5.33 4.49 -1.94
CA PHE A 198 -5.72 3.72 -3.13
C PHE A 198 -5.39 2.23 -3.03
N CYS A 199 -4.72 1.80 -1.95
CA CYS A 199 -4.56 0.41 -1.55
C CYS A 199 -5.04 0.23 -0.12
N ASP A 200 -6.34 -0.02 0.06
CA ASP A 200 -7.01 0.01 1.36
C ASP A 200 -6.70 -1.21 2.24
N SER A 201 -6.03 -2.23 1.69
CA SER A 201 -5.50 -3.33 2.50
C SER A 201 -4.39 -2.88 3.45
N LEU A 202 -3.74 -1.74 3.18
CA LEU A 202 -2.69 -1.16 4.03
C LEU A 202 -3.29 -0.27 5.15
N PRO A 203 -2.67 -0.24 6.34
CA PRO A 203 -3.08 0.67 7.41
C PRO A 203 -2.96 2.15 6.99
N ARG A 204 -4.10 2.86 6.99
CA ARG A 204 -4.18 4.27 6.61
C ARG A 204 -4.11 5.21 7.81
N TYR A 205 -3.29 6.24 7.69
CA TYR A 205 -3.17 7.34 8.64
C TYR A 205 -3.28 8.69 7.93
N GLU A 206 -3.83 9.69 8.61
CA GLU A 206 -3.85 11.07 8.11
C GLU A 206 -2.47 11.72 8.30
N THR A 207 -1.94 12.31 7.23
CA THR A 207 -0.66 13.04 7.24
C THR A 207 -0.60 14.03 8.39
N THR A 208 -1.68 14.81 8.61
CA THR A 208 -1.73 15.85 9.64
C THR A 208 -1.77 15.33 11.08
N LYS A 209 -1.97 14.02 11.28
CA LYS A 209 -2.05 13.40 12.60
C LYS A 209 -0.76 12.69 13.00
N VAL A 210 0.01 12.22 12.02
CA VAL A 210 1.21 11.41 12.26
C VAL A 210 2.51 12.16 12.05
N PHE A 211 2.47 13.26 11.30
CA PHE A 211 3.50 14.30 11.26
C PHE A 211 2.96 15.54 11.98
#